data_AF-A0A970QMA0-F1
#
_entry.id   AF-A0A970QMA0-F1
#
_cell.length_a   1.000
_cell.length_b   1.000
_cell.length_c   1.000
_cell.angle_alpha   90.00
_cell.angle_beta   90.00
_cell.angle_gamma   90.00
#
_symmetry.space_group_name_H-M   'P 1'
#
loop_
_entity.id
_entity.type
_entity.pdbx_description
1 polymer ?
#
loop_
_entity_poly.entity_id
_entity_poly.type
_entity_poly.pdbx_seq_one_letter_code
_entity_poly.pdbx_strand_id
1 'polypeptide(L)'
;FLFPDGNPDPTGSKDEMVAWAREMYRELSPETGVFFDFLAQYELFDLETRPGKRMGGYCTGFQAWQAPFIFANFNGTSADVDVLTHEAGHAFAYYTASREQQLAEYCHSTNEINEIHSMSMEHFTYPWMDKFFGDKADKYRYAHLCQALNVLPYMMCVDEFQHLIYDKPDMSARRRRQVWRDLERTYMPWRDYDGVPFLEEGGFWMQKQHIFLYPFYYIDYALAQMGAFEFYGRMKQDRTAAWSDYLTLCKAGGSKGYLDLLKLARLSNPFAEGGVANAVSHVVEEVSASPYR
;
A
#
# COMPACT_ATOMS: atom_id res chain seq x y z
N PHE A 1 -10.24 -2.60 -16.97
CA PHE A 1 -8.89 -2.90 -17.50
C PHE A 1 -8.21 -1.60 -17.83
N LEU A 2 -6.92 -1.46 -17.52
CA LEU A 2 -6.16 -0.24 -17.86
C LEU A 2 -5.72 -0.25 -19.32
N PHE A 3 -5.47 -1.45 -19.88
CA PHE A 3 -4.99 -1.62 -21.24
C PHE A 3 -5.96 -2.46 -22.09
N PRO A 4 -6.15 -2.10 -23.38
CA PRO A 4 -7.07 -2.81 -24.27
C PRO A 4 -6.60 -4.23 -24.62
N ASP A 5 -5.29 -4.49 -24.60
CA ASP A 5 -4.64 -5.78 -24.86
C ASP A 5 -4.46 -6.63 -23.60
N GLY A 6 -5.05 -6.22 -22.47
CA GLY A 6 -5.06 -6.97 -21.21
C GLY A 6 -4.09 -6.42 -20.17
N ASN A 7 -4.44 -6.60 -18.89
CA ASN A 7 -3.60 -6.18 -17.78
C ASN A 7 -2.36 -7.09 -17.64
N PRO A 8 -1.28 -6.61 -16.98
CA PRO A 8 -0.15 -7.45 -16.63
C PRO A 8 -0.55 -8.36 -15.46
N ASP A 9 -0.67 -9.65 -15.75
CA ASP A 9 -0.86 -10.70 -14.76
C ASP A 9 0.46 -11.46 -14.55
N PRO A 10 0.76 -11.92 -13.33
CA PRO A 10 2.00 -12.63 -13.05
C PRO A 10 2.04 -13.96 -13.80
N THR A 11 3.23 -14.35 -14.24
CA THR A 11 3.50 -15.67 -14.81
C THR A 11 3.91 -16.59 -13.68
N GLY A 12 3.21 -17.70 -13.42
CA GLY A 12 3.66 -18.71 -12.46
C GLY A 12 2.67 -19.01 -11.32
N SER A 13 2.96 -20.08 -10.59
CA SER A 13 2.23 -20.52 -9.41
C SER A 13 2.61 -19.73 -8.16
N LYS A 14 1.82 -19.87 -7.09
CA LYS A 14 2.13 -19.27 -5.78
C LYS A 14 3.49 -19.69 -5.25
N ASP A 15 3.86 -20.96 -5.35
CA ASP A 15 5.16 -21.45 -4.84
C ASP A 15 6.33 -20.86 -5.64
N GLU A 16 6.18 -20.70 -6.95
CA GLU A 16 7.17 -20.03 -7.81
C GLU A 16 7.29 -18.54 -7.46
N MET A 17 6.17 -17.84 -7.28
CA MET A 17 6.16 -16.43 -6.85
C MET A 17 6.84 -16.23 -5.50
N VAL A 18 6.62 -17.12 -4.53
CA VAL A 18 7.31 -17.07 -3.23
C VAL A 18 8.81 -17.33 -3.39
N ALA A 19 9.21 -18.26 -4.27
CA ALA A 19 10.62 -18.50 -4.56
C ALA A 19 11.30 -17.29 -5.22
N TRP A 20 10.65 -16.62 -6.18
CA TRP A 20 11.17 -15.41 -6.79
C TRP A 20 11.22 -14.24 -5.82
N ALA A 21 10.20 -14.09 -4.96
CA ALA A 21 10.22 -13.09 -3.89
C ALA A 21 11.39 -13.32 -2.93
N ARG A 22 11.70 -14.58 -2.60
CA ARG A 22 12.85 -14.95 -1.78
C ARG A 22 14.18 -14.56 -2.44
N GLU A 23 14.34 -14.80 -3.72
CA GLU A 23 15.52 -14.34 -4.47
C GLU A 23 15.62 -12.82 -4.50
N MET A 24 14.52 -12.15 -4.87
CA MET A 24 14.40 -10.69 -4.89
C MET A 24 14.82 -10.08 -3.55
N TYR A 25 14.30 -10.57 -2.42
CA TYR A 25 14.62 -10.00 -1.12
C TYR A 25 16.06 -10.29 -0.67
N ARG A 26 16.70 -11.37 -1.11
CA ARG A 26 18.14 -11.60 -0.91
C ARG A 26 18.99 -10.63 -1.72
N GLU A 27 18.57 -10.31 -2.94
CA GLU A 27 19.26 -9.36 -3.82
C GLU A 27 19.02 -7.90 -3.39
N LEU A 28 17.88 -7.61 -2.77
CA LEU A 28 17.52 -6.26 -2.32
C LEU A 28 18.44 -5.76 -1.20
N SER A 29 18.60 -6.56 -0.14
CA SER A 29 19.52 -6.26 0.96
C SER A 29 19.81 -7.49 1.82
N PRO A 30 20.92 -7.50 2.58
CA PRO A 30 21.18 -8.54 3.57
C PRO A 30 20.05 -8.70 4.59
N GLU A 31 19.46 -7.58 5.06
CA GLU A 31 18.39 -7.57 6.04
C GLU A 31 17.12 -8.22 5.51
N THR A 32 16.69 -7.87 4.29
CA THR A 32 15.50 -8.46 3.66
C THR A 32 15.71 -9.93 3.31
N GLY A 33 16.94 -10.34 2.96
CA GLY A 33 17.27 -11.73 2.72
C GLY A 33 17.06 -12.60 3.96
N VAL A 34 17.60 -12.17 5.11
CA VAL A 34 17.41 -12.87 6.40
C VAL A 34 15.93 -12.89 6.82
N PHE A 35 15.24 -11.77 6.66
CA PHE A 35 13.81 -11.64 6.96
C PHE A 35 12.96 -12.61 6.13
N PHE A 36 13.13 -12.64 4.82
CA PHE A 36 12.27 -13.44 3.96
C PHE A 36 12.62 -14.93 4.05
N ASP A 37 13.90 -15.26 4.28
CA ASP A 37 14.32 -16.62 4.62
C ASP A 37 13.66 -17.11 5.91
N PHE A 38 13.55 -16.25 6.93
CA PHE A 38 12.84 -16.56 8.17
C PHE A 38 11.36 -16.86 7.91
N LEU A 39 10.65 -16.01 7.17
CA LEU A 39 9.25 -16.25 6.84
C LEU A 39 9.05 -17.58 6.10
N ALA A 40 9.90 -17.87 5.10
CA ALA A 40 9.82 -19.09 4.31
C ALA A 40 10.15 -20.34 5.13
N GLN A 41 11.14 -20.27 6.01
CA GLN A 41 11.54 -21.39 6.87
C GLN A 41 10.43 -21.80 7.84
N TYR A 42 9.68 -20.83 8.35
CA TYR A 42 8.63 -21.06 9.35
C TYR A 42 7.21 -21.02 8.78
N GLU A 43 7.08 -21.02 7.45
CA GLU A 43 5.78 -21.03 6.74
C GLU A 43 4.83 -19.92 7.21
N LEU A 44 5.37 -18.72 7.43
CA LEU A 44 4.64 -17.58 8.02
C LEU A 44 3.86 -16.79 6.95
N PHE A 45 3.18 -17.54 6.07
CA PHE A 45 2.34 -17.02 5.00
C PHE A 45 1.04 -17.82 4.87
N ASP A 46 -0.06 -17.13 4.55
CA ASP A 46 -1.29 -17.75 4.07
C ASP A 46 -1.82 -16.96 2.86
N LEU A 47 -1.38 -17.37 1.67
CA LEU A 47 -1.54 -16.57 0.45
C LEU A 47 -2.71 -17.02 -0.44
N GLU A 48 -3.14 -18.28 -0.42
CA GLU A 48 -4.13 -18.79 -1.38
C GLU A 48 -5.57 -18.41 -1.03
N THR A 49 -6.36 -18.04 -2.03
CA THR A 49 -7.83 -17.93 -1.85
C THR A 49 -8.45 -19.33 -1.65
N ARG A 50 -9.38 -19.43 -0.69
CA ARG A 50 -10.19 -20.64 -0.45
C ARG A 50 -11.59 -20.29 0.04
N PRO A 51 -12.62 -21.14 -0.17
CA PRO A 51 -13.97 -20.90 0.30
C PRO A 51 -14.01 -20.60 1.81
N GLY A 52 -14.69 -19.51 2.18
CA GLY A 52 -14.81 -19.07 3.58
C GLY A 52 -13.60 -18.33 4.14
N LYS A 53 -12.50 -18.16 3.38
CA LYS A 53 -11.38 -17.32 3.79
C LYS A 53 -11.80 -15.84 3.78
N ARG A 54 -11.29 -15.09 4.77
CA ARG A 54 -11.49 -13.64 4.85
C ARG A 54 -10.91 -12.96 3.62
N MET A 55 -11.64 -12.00 3.05
CA MET A 55 -11.18 -11.19 1.90
C MET A 55 -10.11 -10.17 2.33
N GLY A 56 -9.25 -9.78 1.38
CA GLY A 56 -8.19 -8.77 1.56
C GLY A 56 -6.82 -9.37 1.90
N GLY A 57 -5.88 -8.49 2.26
CA GLY A 57 -4.58 -8.82 2.84
C GLY A 57 -4.45 -8.21 4.23
N TYR A 58 -3.55 -8.77 5.05
CA TYR A 58 -3.03 -8.09 6.23
C TYR A 58 -1.71 -8.70 6.69
N CYS A 59 -0.96 -7.92 7.45
CA CYS A 59 0.18 -8.37 8.23
C CYS A 59 -0.16 -8.31 9.72
N THR A 60 0.35 -9.28 10.49
CA THR A 60 0.30 -9.25 11.95
C THR A 60 1.61 -9.77 12.55
N GLY A 61 1.82 -9.54 13.84
CA GLY A 61 3.03 -9.91 14.56
C GLY A 61 2.75 -10.79 15.77
N PHE A 62 3.48 -11.90 15.90
CA PHE A 62 3.49 -12.72 17.10
C PHE A 62 4.68 -12.32 17.98
N GLN A 63 4.43 -11.46 18.96
CA GLN A 63 5.47 -10.83 19.79
C GLN A 63 6.38 -11.82 20.50
N ALA A 64 5.81 -12.90 21.08
CA ALA A 64 6.59 -13.91 21.81
C ALA A 64 7.67 -14.59 20.96
N TRP A 65 7.52 -14.57 19.63
CA TRP A 65 8.46 -15.17 18.69
C TRP A 65 9.12 -14.14 17.77
N GLN A 66 8.84 -12.84 17.95
CA GLN A 66 9.28 -11.75 17.06
C GLN A 66 9.06 -12.11 15.57
N ALA A 67 7.90 -12.74 15.30
CA ALA A 67 7.59 -13.37 14.04
C ALA A 67 6.41 -12.65 13.36
N PRO A 68 6.61 -12.02 12.20
CA PRO A 68 5.51 -11.52 11.39
C PRO A 68 4.77 -12.66 10.70
N PHE A 69 3.55 -12.40 10.26
CA PHE A 69 2.74 -13.30 9.46
C PHE A 69 2.03 -12.52 8.36
N ILE A 70 2.11 -13.03 7.13
CA ILE A 70 1.49 -12.42 5.96
C ILE A 70 0.25 -13.21 5.55
N PHE A 71 -0.88 -12.53 5.47
CA PHE A 71 -2.12 -13.07 4.95
C PHE A 71 -2.49 -12.36 3.65
N ALA A 72 -2.79 -13.12 2.61
CA ALA A 72 -3.21 -12.60 1.31
C ALA A 72 -4.22 -13.53 0.62
N ASN A 73 -4.73 -13.10 -0.53
CA ASN A 73 -5.69 -13.85 -1.34
C ASN A 73 -5.29 -13.82 -2.81
N PHE A 74 -4.37 -14.71 -3.20
CA PHE A 74 -3.87 -14.85 -4.56
C PHE A 74 -4.96 -15.40 -5.48
N ASN A 75 -5.15 -14.73 -6.61
CA ASN A 75 -6.16 -15.04 -7.62
C ASN A 75 -5.63 -14.99 -9.06
N GLY A 76 -4.31 -14.89 -9.24
CA GLY A 76 -3.64 -14.91 -10.54
C GLY A 76 -3.63 -13.57 -11.27
N THR A 77 -3.88 -12.46 -10.57
CA THR A 77 -3.80 -11.10 -11.16
C THR A 77 -2.60 -10.33 -10.60
N SER A 78 -2.31 -9.15 -11.16
CA SER A 78 -1.27 -8.24 -10.62
C SER A 78 -1.41 -7.99 -9.12
N ALA A 79 -2.65 -8.03 -8.61
CA ALA A 79 -2.95 -7.84 -7.20
C ALA A 79 -2.24 -8.85 -6.27
N ASP A 80 -1.85 -10.02 -6.79
CA ASP A 80 -1.08 -11.03 -6.04
C ASP A 80 0.31 -10.51 -5.67
N VAL A 81 0.97 -9.82 -6.61
CA VAL A 81 2.29 -9.22 -6.40
C VAL A 81 2.18 -7.94 -5.57
N ASP A 82 1.13 -7.14 -5.82
CA ASP A 82 0.84 -5.93 -5.05
C ASP A 82 0.69 -6.27 -3.57
N VAL A 83 -0.20 -7.21 -3.23
CA VAL A 83 -0.43 -7.60 -1.82
C VAL A 83 0.80 -8.28 -1.23
N LEU A 84 1.54 -9.09 -1.99
CA LEU A 84 2.74 -9.75 -1.48
C LEU A 84 3.80 -8.72 -1.06
N THR A 85 4.05 -7.72 -1.90
CA THR A 85 5.08 -6.70 -1.63
C THR A 85 4.61 -5.70 -0.56
N HIS A 86 3.34 -5.32 -0.57
CA HIS A 86 2.71 -4.49 0.45
C HIS A 86 2.84 -5.12 1.85
N GLU A 87 2.34 -6.34 2.01
CA GLU A 87 2.35 -7.02 3.31
C GLU A 87 3.76 -7.42 3.74
N ALA A 88 4.65 -7.70 2.79
CA ALA A 88 6.07 -7.92 3.10
C ALA A 88 6.75 -6.64 3.62
N GLY A 89 6.34 -5.45 3.18
CA GLY A 89 6.82 -4.18 3.75
C GLY A 89 6.39 -4.00 5.20
N HIS A 90 5.12 -4.28 5.53
CA HIS A 90 4.67 -4.32 6.93
C HIS A 90 5.42 -5.37 7.76
N ALA A 91 5.54 -6.59 7.23
CA ALA A 91 6.19 -7.69 7.91
C ALA A 91 7.68 -7.39 8.15
N PHE A 92 8.36 -6.77 7.18
CA PHE A 92 9.75 -6.38 7.32
C PHE A 92 9.94 -5.27 8.37
N ALA A 93 9.06 -4.26 8.37
CA ALA A 93 9.07 -3.21 9.40
C ALA A 93 8.86 -3.81 10.80
N TYR A 94 7.88 -4.71 10.98
CA TYR A 94 7.70 -5.40 12.25
C TYR A 94 8.90 -6.30 12.62
N TYR A 95 9.44 -7.05 11.65
CA TYR A 95 10.57 -7.95 11.88
C TYR A 95 11.80 -7.20 12.42
N THR A 96 12.08 -6.04 11.84
CA THR A 96 13.20 -5.17 12.23
C THR A 96 12.90 -4.44 13.53
N ALA A 97 11.77 -3.75 13.65
CA ALA A 97 11.40 -3.01 14.86
C ALA A 97 11.33 -3.93 16.10
N SER A 98 10.76 -5.13 15.97
CA SER A 98 10.66 -6.08 17.10
C SER A 98 12.01 -6.57 17.63
N ARG A 99 13.10 -6.39 16.87
CA ARG A 99 14.47 -6.76 17.27
C ARG A 99 15.31 -5.57 17.75
N GLU A 100 14.91 -4.35 17.40
CA GLU A 100 15.62 -3.12 17.74
C GLU A 100 14.96 -2.37 18.90
N GLN A 101 13.64 -2.47 19.02
CA GLN A 101 12.85 -1.76 20.02
C GLN A 101 12.69 -2.55 21.31
N GLN A 102 12.72 -1.84 22.44
CA GLN A 102 12.63 -2.44 23.77
C GLN A 102 11.19 -2.68 24.23
N LEU A 103 10.24 -1.88 23.72
CA LEU A 103 8.83 -1.92 24.11
C LEU A 103 8.00 -2.52 22.97
N ALA A 104 7.02 -3.34 23.34
CA ALA A 104 6.13 -4.02 22.40
C ALA A 104 5.35 -3.03 21.54
N GLU A 105 4.93 -1.94 22.16
CA GLU A 105 4.19 -0.83 21.56
C GLU A 105 4.99 -0.10 20.48
N TYR A 106 6.33 -0.23 20.50
CA TYR A 106 7.21 0.36 19.49
C TYR A 106 7.54 -0.58 18.34
N CYS A 107 7.13 -1.86 18.40
CA CYS A 107 7.34 -2.82 17.30
C CYS A 107 6.48 -2.49 16.07
N HIS A 108 5.49 -1.62 16.21
CA HIS A 108 4.66 -1.07 15.14
C HIS A 108 4.54 0.45 15.37
N SER A 109 4.17 1.20 14.33
CA SER A 109 3.88 2.62 14.46
C SER A 109 2.38 2.88 14.38
N THR A 110 2.00 4.16 14.38
CA THR A 110 0.69 4.61 13.90
C THR A 110 0.48 4.19 12.42
N ASN A 111 -0.78 4.05 12.05
CA ASN A 111 -1.21 3.44 10.79
C ASN A 111 -0.62 4.14 9.56
N GLU A 112 -0.58 5.47 9.54
CA GLU A 112 -0.03 6.26 8.46
C GLU A 112 1.49 6.08 8.26
N ILE A 113 2.24 5.72 9.31
CA ILE A 113 3.65 5.29 9.16
C ILE A 113 3.72 3.83 8.73
N ASN A 114 2.86 2.97 9.28
CA ASN A 114 2.82 1.56 8.90
C ASN A 114 2.63 1.40 7.40
N GLU A 115 1.75 2.20 6.81
CA GLU A 115 1.49 2.25 5.37
C GLU A 115 2.66 2.82 4.56
N ILE A 116 3.51 3.71 5.13
CA ILE A 116 4.74 4.11 4.43
C ILE A 116 5.65 2.89 4.25
N HIS A 117 5.73 2.00 5.23
CA HIS A 117 6.57 0.80 5.11
C HIS A 117 6.10 -0.11 3.97
N SER A 118 4.81 -0.41 3.90
CA SER A 118 4.21 -1.30 2.90
C SER A 118 4.26 -0.69 1.50
N MET A 119 3.71 0.50 1.33
CA MET A 119 3.59 1.16 0.03
C MET A 119 4.96 1.54 -0.56
N SER A 120 5.94 1.89 0.27
CA SER A 120 7.31 2.11 -0.22
C SER A 120 7.97 0.80 -0.66
N MET A 121 7.69 -0.32 0.01
CA MET A 121 8.25 -1.62 -0.36
C MET A 121 7.80 -2.05 -1.76
N GLU A 122 6.54 -1.81 -2.12
CA GLU A 122 6.02 -2.02 -3.49
C GLU A 122 6.95 -1.36 -4.53
N HIS A 123 7.32 -0.09 -4.31
CA HIS A 123 8.24 0.63 -5.19
C HIS A 123 9.69 0.14 -5.11
N PHE A 124 10.19 -0.16 -3.91
CA PHE A 124 11.55 -0.70 -3.77
C PHE A 124 11.72 -2.03 -4.52
N THR A 125 10.67 -2.81 -4.68
CA THR A 125 10.73 -4.10 -5.40
C THR A 125 10.64 -3.99 -6.92
N TYR A 126 10.38 -2.81 -7.49
CA TYR A 126 10.26 -2.59 -8.94
C TYR A 126 11.39 -3.18 -9.81
N PRO A 127 12.68 -3.14 -9.41
CA PRO A 127 13.76 -3.73 -10.22
C PRO A 127 13.63 -5.23 -10.47
N TRP A 128 12.79 -5.94 -9.71
CA TRP A 128 12.63 -7.39 -9.83
C TRP A 128 11.29 -7.82 -10.43
N MET A 129 10.45 -6.87 -10.86
CA MET A 129 9.13 -7.19 -11.44
C MET A 129 9.21 -8.04 -12.71
N ASP A 130 10.35 -8.05 -13.40
CA ASP A 130 10.59 -8.95 -14.54
C ASP A 130 10.55 -10.44 -14.14
N LYS A 131 10.86 -10.79 -12.89
CA LYS A 131 10.72 -12.16 -12.38
C LYS A 131 9.25 -12.60 -12.33
N PHE A 132 8.34 -11.68 -12.03
CA PHE A 132 6.91 -11.98 -11.87
C PHE A 132 6.12 -11.79 -13.16
N PHE A 133 6.47 -10.80 -13.97
CA PHE A 133 5.66 -10.36 -15.12
C PHE A 133 6.34 -10.57 -16.47
N GLY A 134 7.61 -10.99 -16.50
CA GLY A 134 8.37 -11.18 -17.73
C GLY A 134 8.41 -9.90 -18.59
N ASP A 135 8.04 -10.04 -19.86
CA ASP A 135 7.99 -8.94 -20.84
C ASP A 135 6.92 -7.87 -20.52
N LYS A 136 6.00 -8.14 -19.58
CA LYS A 136 4.96 -7.21 -19.15
C LYS A 136 5.35 -6.37 -17.93
N ALA A 137 6.57 -6.48 -17.43
CA ALA A 137 6.96 -5.81 -16.19
C ALA A 137 6.91 -4.28 -16.28
N ASP A 138 7.30 -3.67 -17.40
CA ASP A 138 7.17 -2.21 -17.57
C ASP A 138 5.70 -1.76 -17.64
N LYS A 139 4.85 -2.60 -18.25
CA LYS A 139 3.39 -2.41 -18.26
C LYS A 139 2.82 -2.47 -16.83
N TYR A 140 3.32 -3.38 -15.99
CA TYR A 140 2.99 -3.45 -14.56
C TYR A 140 3.42 -2.20 -13.80
N ARG A 141 4.70 -1.80 -13.92
CA ARG A 141 5.23 -0.61 -13.24
C ARG A 141 4.40 0.64 -13.57
N TYR A 142 4.06 0.83 -14.84
CA TYR A 142 3.19 1.92 -15.27
C TYR A 142 1.78 1.82 -14.66
N ALA A 143 1.15 0.64 -14.73
CA ALA A 143 -0.20 0.44 -14.20
C ALA A 143 -0.28 0.68 -12.71
N HIS A 144 0.71 0.16 -11.97
CA HIS A 144 0.83 0.30 -10.53
C HIS A 144 1.00 1.77 -10.12
N LEU A 145 1.90 2.52 -10.76
CA LEU A 145 2.07 3.95 -10.51
C LEU A 145 0.80 4.75 -10.82
N CYS A 146 0.13 4.44 -11.94
CA CYS A 146 -1.14 5.07 -12.30
C CYS A 146 -2.22 4.79 -11.26
N GLN A 147 -2.33 3.56 -10.77
CA GLN A 147 -3.29 3.19 -9.74
C GLN A 147 -3.01 3.89 -8.42
N ALA A 148 -1.75 3.92 -7.98
CA ALA A 148 -1.30 4.61 -6.78
C ALA A 148 -1.61 6.12 -6.82
N LEU A 149 -1.50 6.76 -7.99
CA LEU A 149 -1.87 8.16 -8.16
C LEU A 149 -3.40 8.36 -8.22
N ASN A 150 -4.09 7.55 -9.01
CA ASN A 150 -5.53 7.72 -9.27
C ASN A 150 -6.42 7.33 -8.08
N VAL A 151 -5.89 6.62 -7.09
CA VAL A 151 -6.63 6.27 -5.87
C VAL A 151 -6.66 7.41 -4.84
N LEU A 152 -5.78 8.41 -4.95
CA LEU A 152 -5.73 9.53 -3.98
C LEU A 152 -7.06 10.30 -3.85
N PRO A 153 -7.76 10.70 -4.94
CA PRO A 153 -9.06 11.36 -4.80
C PRO A 153 -10.11 10.47 -4.16
N TYR A 154 -10.04 9.16 -4.43
CA TYR A 154 -10.91 8.18 -3.78
C TYR A 154 -10.65 8.13 -2.27
N MET A 155 -9.39 8.19 -1.84
CA MET A 155 -9.04 8.18 -0.43
C MET A 155 -9.58 9.42 0.30
N MET A 156 -9.43 10.62 -0.28
CA MET A 156 -10.00 11.86 0.26
C MET A 156 -11.52 11.79 0.35
N CYS A 157 -12.18 11.25 -0.69
CA CYS A 157 -13.62 11.06 -0.72
C CYS A 157 -14.11 10.14 0.42
N VAL A 158 -13.38 9.08 0.75
CA VAL A 158 -13.71 8.18 1.87
C VAL A 158 -13.53 8.86 3.21
N ASP A 159 -12.46 9.62 3.39
CA ASP A 159 -12.21 10.35 4.64
C ASP A 159 -13.27 11.43 4.90
N GLU A 160 -13.52 12.31 3.93
CA GLU A 160 -14.53 13.37 4.06
C GLU A 160 -15.94 12.77 4.27
N PHE A 161 -16.25 11.66 3.60
CA PHE A 161 -17.48 10.92 3.84
C PHE A 161 -17.63 10.53 5.31
N GLN A 162 -16.59 9.94 5.91
CA GLN A 162 -16.63 9.54 7.32
C GLN A 162 -16.82 10.75 8.23
N HIS A 163 -16.09 11.85 8.02
CA HIS A 163 -16.28 13.09 8.78
C HIS A 163 -17.73 13.56 8.75
N LEU A 164 -18.37 13.59 7.57
CA LEU A 164 -19.77 14.01 7.43
C LEU A 164 -20.76 13.05 8.10
N ILE A 165 -20.47 11.75 8.14
CA ILE A 165 -21.32 10.77 8.82
C ILE A 165 -21.20 10.89 10.34
N TYR A 166 -19.98 11.01 10.87
CA TYR A 166 -19.74 11.10 12.32
C TYR A 166 -20.14 12.47 12.90
N ASP A 167 -20.09 13.55 12.11
CA ASP A 167 -20.61 14.87 12.49
C ASP A 167 -22.16 14.87 12.60
N LYS A 168 -22.83 13.95 11.90
CA LYS A 168 -24.30 13.85 11.85
C LYS A 168 -24.76 12.40 12.12
N PRO A 169 -24.66 11.91 13.37
CA PRO A 169 -24.90 10.51 13.70
C PRO A 169 -26.32 10.05 13.35
N ASP A 170 -27.31 10.94 13.43
CA ASP A 170 -28.72 10.66 13.11
C ASP A 170 -29.03 10.61 11.61
N MET A 171 -28.02 10.77 10.74
CA MET A 171 -28.19 10.73 9.30
C MET A 171 -28.73 9.36 8.84
N SER A 172 -29.89 9.37 8.16
CA SER A 172 -30.50 8.16 7.63
C SER A 172 -29.62 7.45 6.59
N ALA A 173 -29.74 6.13 6.49
CA ALA A 173 -28.97 5.34 5.53
C ALA A 173 -29.12 5.83 4.07
N ARG A 174 -30.33 6.27 3.68
CA ARG A 174 -30.58 6.86 2.35
C ARG A 174 -29.78 8.15 2.15
N ARG A 175 -29.73 9.01 3.17
CA ARG A 175 -28.98 10.27 3.10
C ARG A 175 -27.47 10.02 3.07
N ARG A 176 -26.95 9.02 3.80
CA ARG A 176 -25.53 8.63 3.72
C ARG A 176 -25.12 8.26 2.29
N ARG A 177 -25.94 7.48 1.59
CA ARG A 177 -25.66 7.14 0.17
C ARG A 177 -25.67 8.37 -0.75
N GLN A 178 -26.58 9.32 -0.53
CA GLN A 178 -26.57 10.58 -1.29
C GLN A 178 -25.31 11.41 -1.03
N VAL A 179 -24.90 11.54 0.23
CA VAL A 179 -23.64 12.24 0.59
C VAL A 179 -22.45 11.60 -0.12
N TRP A 180 -22.37 10.27 -0.11
CA TRP A 180 -21.34 9.57 -0.86
C TRP A 180 -21.36 9.93 -2.35
N ARG A 181 -22.53 9.88 -3.00
CA ARG A 181 -22.64 10.20 -4.44
C ARG A 181 -22.26 11.65 -4.75
N ASP A 182 -22.60 12.59 -3.88
CA ASP A 182 -22.23 14.01 -4.02
C ASP A 182 -20.70 14.19 -3.90
N LEU A 183 -20.05 13.49 -2.96
CA LEU A 183 -18.59 13.48 -2.84
C LEU A 183 -17.91 12.83 -4.04
N GLU A 184 -18.43 11.71 -4.54
CA GLU A 184 -17.86 11.07 -5.74
C GLU A 184 -17.87 12.01 -6.95
N ARG A 185 -18.93 12.80 -7.14
CA ARG A 185 -18.99 13.78 -8.23
C ARG A 185 -17.97 14.89 -8.07
N THR A 186 -17.53 15.17 -6.84
CA THR A 186 -16.51 16.18 -6.53
C THR A 186 -15.11 15.62 -6.76
N TYR A 187 -14.79 14.48 -6.17
CA TYR A 187 -13.45 13.90 -6.19
C TYR A 187 -13.15 13.06 -7.43
N MET A 188 -14.18 12.46 -8.03
CA MET A 188 -14.06 11.54 -9.18
C MET A 188 -15.16 11.84 -10.22
N PRO A 189 -15.22 13.07 -10.78
CA PRO A 189 -16.26 13.48 -11.73
C PRO A 189 -16.30 12.64 -13.01
N TRP A 190 -15.23 11.90 -13.31
CA TRP A 190 -15.13 10.99 -14.46
C TRP A 190 -15.79 9.62 -14.22
N ARG A 191 -16.25 9.31 -12.99
CA ARG A 191 -16.83 8.00 -12.68
C ARG A 191 -18.24 7.87 -13.24
N ASP A 192 -18.38 6.96 -14.20
CA ASP A 192 -19.64 6.53 -14.80
C ASP A 192 -20.02 5.13 -14.29
N TYR A 193 -21.26 4.97 -13.83
CA TYR A 193 -21.79 3.68 -13.37
C TYR A 193 -22.68 2.98 -14.39
N ASP A 194 -22.78 3.50 -15.62
CA ASP A 194 -23.57 2.91 -16.70
C ASP A 194 -25.03 2.63 -16.28
N GLY A 195 -25.58 3.55 -15.49
CA GLY A 195 -26.96 3.47 -15.01
C GLY A 195 -27.25 2.39 -13.96
N VAL A 196 -26.24 1.70 -13.40
CA VAL A 196 -26.45 0.68 -12.36
C VAL A 196 -27.09 1.31 -11.11
N PRO A 197 -28.36 1.02 -10.78
CA PRO A 197 -29.12 1.83 -9.82
C PRO A 197 -28.50 1.89 -8.43
N PHE A 198 -28.00 0.76 -7.91
CA PHE A 198 -27.39 0.71 -6.59
C PHE A 198 -26.15 1.62 -6.47
N LEU A 199 -25.35 1.68 -7.53
CA LEU A 199 -24.13 2.50 -7.57
C LEU A 199 -24.46 3.98 -7.81
N GLU A 200 -25.39 4.27 -8.71
CA GLU A 200 -25.88 5.64 -8.96
C GLU A 200 -26.54 6.27 -7.73
N GLU A 201 -27.17 5.45 -6.88
CA GLU A 201 -27.71 5.89 -5.60
C GLU A 201 -26.65 6.08 -4.51
N GLY A 202 -25.36 5.82 -4.79
CA GLY A 202 -24.25 6.00 -3.86
C GLY A 202 -23.97 4.80 -2.96
N GLY A 203 -24.18 3.58 -3.45
CA GLY A 203 -23.89 2.34 -2.72
C GLY A 203 -22.43 1.88 -2.74
N PHE A 204 -21.56 2.50 -3.54
CA PHE A 204 -20.21 1.98 -3.82
C PHE A 204 -19.29 1.89 -2.59
N TRP A 205 -19.40 2.82 -1.62
CA TRP A 205 -18.60 2.79 -0.40
C TRP A 205 -18.85 1.55 0.46
N MET A 206 -20.03 0.92 0.35
CA MET A 206 -20.42 -0.20 1.20
C MET A 206 -19.57 -1.45 1.00
N GLN A 207 -18.83 -1.54 -0.13
CA GLN A 207 -17.90 -2.65 -0.36
C GLN A 207 -16.60 -2.52 0.46
N LYS A 208 -16.32 -1.34 1.05
CA LYS A 208 -15.06 -1.10 1.75
C LYS A 208 -15.17 -1.43 3.22
N GLN A 209 -14.56 -2.54 3.60
CA GLN A 209 -14.51 -3.01 4.99
C GLN A 209 -13.93 -1.97 5.96
N HIS A 210 -12.92 -1.18 5.55
CA HIS A 210 -12.28 -0.18 6.40
C HIS A 210 -13.27 0.80 7.04
N ILE A 211 -14.27 1.26 6.29
CA ILE A 211 -15.29 2.19 6.80
C ILE A 211 -16.08 1.59 7.98
N PHE A 212 -16.24 0.26 8.00
CA PHE A 212 -17.00 -0.44 9.05
C PHE A 212 -16.12 -0.96 10.19
N LEU A 213 -14.88 -1.35 9.91
CA LEU A 213 -14.00 -2.02 10.87
C LEU A 213 -12.99 -1.06 11.52
N TYR A 214 -12.53 -0.05 10.78
CA TYR A 214 -11.46 0.86 11.17
C TYR A 214 -11.81 2.29 10.75
N PRO A 215 -12.74 2.96 11.45
CA PRO A 215 -13.14 4.31 11.10
C PRO A 215 -11.96 5.26 11.01
N PHE A 216 -12.00 6.18 10.04
CA PHE A 216 -10.97 7.19 9.74
C PHE A 216 -9.60 6.67 9.29
N TYR A 217 -9.35 5.37 9.22
CA TYR A 217 -8.05 4.82 8.77
C TYR A 217 -7.74 5.06 7.28
N TYR A 218 -8.70 5.53 6.47
CA TYR A 218 -8.48 5.60 5.02
C TYR A 218 -7.62 6.79 4.58
N ILE A 219 -7.54 7.84 5.41
CA ILE A 219 -6.66 9.00 5.17
C ILE A 219 -5.19 8.62 5.32
N ASP A 220 -4.89 7.64 6.17
CA ASP A 220 -3.56 7.12 6.46
C ASP A 220 -2.87 6.62 5.19
N TYR A 221 -3.61 5.92 4.32
CA TYR A 221 -3.10 5.49 3.01
C TYR A 221 -2.68 6.67 2.14
N ALA A 222 -3.44 7.76 2.13
CA ALA A 222 -3.10 8.92 1.31
C ALA A 222 -1.87 9.66 1.84
N LEU A 223 -1.77 9.80 3.17
CA LEU A 223 -0.59 10.37 3.83
C LEU A 223 0.65 9.50 3.60
N ALA A 224 0.49 8.18 3.68
CA ALA A 224 1.56 7.23 3.42
C ALA A 224 2.01 7.21 1.96
N GLN A 225 1.07 7.33 1.02
CA GLN A 225 1.38 7.42 -0.41
C GLN A 225 2.32 8.59 -0.71
N MET A 226 2.20 9.72 0.01
CA MET A 226 3.13 10.85 -0.14
C MET A 226 4.56 10.43 0.21
N GLY A 227 4.75 9.74 1.34
CA GLY A 227 6.04 9.21 1.76
C GLY A 227 6.58 8.14 0.80
N ALA A 228 5.72 7.26 0.30
CA ALA A 228 6.08 6.23 -0.66
C ALA A 228 6.53 6.82 -2.01
N PHE A 229 5.86 7.86 -2.50
CA PHE A 229 6.27 8.57 -3.72
C PHE A 229 7.58 9.34 -3.55
N GLU A 230 7.81 9.95 -2.39
CA GLU A 230 9.10 10.57 -2.08
C GLU A 230 10.22 9.54 -2.05
N PHE A 231 10.02 8.38 -1.40
CA PHE A 231 10.99 7.29 -1.45
C PHE A 231 11.23 6.81 -2.88
N TYR A 232 10.17 6.67 -3.67
CA TYR A 232 10.27 6.27 -5.07
C TYR A 232 11.12 7.26 -5.89
N GLY A 233 10.86 8.56 -5.81
CA GLY A 233 11.67 9.57 -6.49
C GLY A 233 13.12 9.60 -5.99
N ARG A 234 13.33 9.44 -4.69
CA ARG A 234 14.67 9.39 -4.09
C ARG A 234 15.45 8.16 -4.52
N MET A 235 14.83 6.98 -4.63
CA MET A 235 15.55 5.77 -5.06
C MET A 235 15.98 5.81 -6.53
N LYS A 236 15.36 6.67 -7.35
CA LYS A 236 15.79 6.93 -8.74
C LYS A 236 17.01 7.85 -8.80
N GLN A 237 17.24 8.65 -7.76
CA GLN A 237 18.41 9.53 -7.62
C GLN A 237 19.58 8.81 -6.94
N ASP A 238 19.33 8.22 -5.76
CA ASP A 238 20.29 7.43 -4.99
C ASP A 238 19.53 6.32 -4.24
N ARG A 239 19.55 5.14 -4.84
CA ARG A 239 18.86 3.95 -4.31
C ARG A 239 19.41 3.50 -2.97
N THR A 240 20.73 3.56 -2.77
CA THR A 240 21.37 3.10 -1.54
C THR A 240 21.03 4.03 -0.37
N ALA A 241 21.07 5.34 -0.58
CA ALA A 241 20.67 6.31 0.43
C ALA A 241 19.17 6.20 0.76
N ALA A 242 18.30 6.07 -0.25
CA ALA A 242 16.86 5.90 -0.04
C ALA A 242 16.54 4.62 0.77
N TRP A 243 17.19 3.50 0.43
CA TRP A 243 17.03 2.25 1.18
C TRP A 243 17.54 2.36 2.62
N SER A 244 18.68 3.02 2.84
CA SER A 244 19.21 3.24 4.19
C SER A 244 18.24 4.05 5.06
N ASP A 245 17.60 5.07 4.49
CA ASP A 245 16.64 5.89 5.24
C ASP A 245 15.30 5.14 5.46
N TYR A 246 14.86 4.31 4.50
CA TYR A 246 13.73 3.39 4.67
C TYR A 246 13.99 2.35 5.79
N LEU A 247 15.15 1.70 5.77
CA LEU A 247 15.54 0.75 6.80
C LEU A 247 15.60 1.42 8.18
N THR A 248 16.09 2.66 8.24
CA THR A 248 16.11 3.45 9.48
C THR A 248 14.70 3.67 10.03
N LEU A 249 13.73 3.99 9.15
CA LEU A 249 12.33 4.12 9.51
C LEU A 249 11.76 2.80 10.05
N CYS A 250 11.97 1.69 9.33
CA CYS A 250 11.53 0.36 9.76
C CYS A 250 12.06 0.00 11.15
N LYS A 251 13.36 0.21 11.41
CA LYS A 251 13.97 -0.07 12.72
C LYS A 251 13.42 0.80 13.85
N ALA A 252 13.00 2.03 13.54
CA ALA A 252 12.46 2.93 14.54
C ALA A 252 11.08 2.49 15.05
N GLY A 253 10.31 1.75 14.24
CA GLY A 253 8.95 1.36 14.56
C GLY A 253 8.13 2.55 15.06
N GLY A 254 7.36 2.36 16.14
CA GLY A 254 6.55 3.41 16.79
C GLY A 254 7.25 4.21 17.87
N SER A 255 8.59 4.23 17.89
CA SER A 255 9.35 4.88 18.99
C SER A 255 9.27 6.41 19.01
N LYS A 256 8.63 7.04 18.02
CA LYS A 256 8.48 8.50 17.87
C LYS A 256 7.12 8.83 17.27
N GLY A 257 6.73 10.10 17.34
CA GLY A 257 5.52 10.59 16.67
C GLY A 257 5.69 10.71 15.15
N TYR A 258 4.56 10.78 14.43
CA TYR A 258 4.50 10.83 12.96
C TYR A 258 5.52 11.78 12.31
N LEU A 259 5.50 13.07 12.66
CA LEU A 259 6.38 14.07 12.06
C LEU A 259 7.87 13.83 12.35
N ASP A 260 8.19 13.28 13.53
CA ASP A 260 9.56 12.94 13.89
C ASP A 260 10.05 11.72 13.13
N LEU A 261 9.17 10.75 12.86
CA LEU A 261 9.47 9.58 12.01
C LEU A 261 9.67 9.98 10.55
N LEU A 262 8.85 10.88 10.01
CA LEU A 262 9.08 11.46 8.68
C LEU A 262 10.45 12.14 8.60
N LYS A 263 10.77 12.99 9.58
CA LYS A 263 12.08 13.66 9.65
C LYS A 263 13.23 12.66 9.76
N LEU A 264 13.07 11.60 10.55
CA LEU A 264 14.05 10.53 10.68
C LEU A 264 14.31 9.82 9.33
N ALA A 265 13.24 9.57 8.57
CA ALA A 265 13.28 8.98 7.24
C ALA A 265 13.68 9.98 6.13
N ARG A 266 13.89 11.26 6.47
CA ARG A 266 14.11 12.38 5.54
C ARG A 266 12.99 12.54 4.52
N LEU A 267 11.75 12.34 4.96
CA LEU A 267 10.54 12.60 4.20
C LEU A 267 9.97 13.98 4.55
N SER A 268 9.27 14.58 3.60
CA SER A 268 8.65 15.88 3.78
C SER A 268 7.39 15.78 4.64
N ASN A 269 7.02 16.88 5.28
CA ASN A 269 5.73 16.98 5.97
C ASN A 269 4.62 17.23 4.93
N PRO A 270 3.67 16.30 4.73
CA PRO A 270 2.62 16.47 3.72
C PRO A 270 1.64 17.60 4.05
N PHE A 271 1.59 18.06 5.30
CA PHE A 271 0.76 19.18 5.74
C PHE A 271 1.39 20.56 5.50
N ALA A 272 2.67 20.62 5.13
CA ALA A 272 3.32 21.87 4.79
C ALA A 272 2.87 22.35 3.40
N GLU A 273 2.89 23.67 3.18
CA GLU A 273 2.58 24.25 1.88
C GLU A 273 3.49 23.65 0.79
N GLY A 274 2.87 23.20 -0.31
CA GLY A 274 3.57 22.51 -1.39
C GLY A 274 3.97 21.06 -1.12
N GLY A 275 3.76 20.53 0.10
CA GLY A 275 4.15 19.16 0.48
C GLY A 275 3.58 18.09 -0.44
N VAL A 276 2.27 18.12 -0.67
CA VAL A 276 1.58 17.20 -1.59
C VAL A 276 2.11 17.33 -3.03
N ALA A 277 2.23 18.56 -3.54
CA ALA A 277 2.69 18.79 -4.91
C ALA A 277 4.12 18.27 -5.14
N ASN A 278 5.00 18.47 -4.17
CA ASN A 278 6.37 17.97 -4.21
C ASN A 278 6.41 16.44 -4.16
N ALA A 279 5.64 15.82 -3.27
CA ALA A 279 5.61 14.36 -3.11
C ALA A 279 5.16 13.64 -4.39
N VAL A 280 4.12 14.15 -5.07
CA VAL A 280 3.58 13.51 -6.28
C VAL A 280 4.35 13.86 -7.57
N SER A 281 5.18 14.92 -7.56
CA SER A 281 5.78 15.50 -8.77
C SER A 281 6.50 14.46 -9.64
N HIS A 282 7.38 13.67 -9.04
CA HIS A 282 8.18 12.67 -9.76
C HIS A 282 7.30 11.60 -10.42
N VAL A 283 6.26 11.14 -9.73
CA VAL A 283 5.34 10.13 -10.24
C VAL A 283 4.48 10.68 -11.38
N VAL A 284 4.01 11.93 -11.25
CA VAL A 284 3.26 12.61 -12.32
C VAL A 284 4.13 12.76 -13.56
N GLU A 285 5.40 13.16 -13.41
CA GLU A 285 6.35 13.26 -14.51
C GLU A 285 6.58 11.90 -15.19
N GLU A 286 6.84 10.83 -14.42
CA GLU A 286 7.10 9.49 -14.95
C GLU A 286 5.88 8.89 -15.66
N VAL A 287 4.70 9.00 -15.06
CA VAL A 287 3.44 8.56 -15.68
C VAL A 287 3.15 9.35 -16.97
N SER A 288 3.41 10.66 -16.97
CA SER A 288 3.16 11.52 -18.14
C SER A 288 4.13 11.25 -19.29
N ALA A 289 5.36 10.84 -18.99
CA ALA A 289 6.39 10.53 -19.98
C ALA A 289 6.35 9.08 -20.49
N SER A 290 5.54 8.23 -19.87
CA SER A 290 5.50 6.79 -20.17
C SER A 290 4.92 6.48 -21.57
N PRO A 291 5.49 5.53 -22.32
CA PRO A 291 4.94 5.06 -23.60
C PRO A 291 3.61 4.28 -23.44
N TYR A 292 3.22 3.95 -22.21
CA TYR A 292 2.01 3.18 -21.88
C TYR A 292 0.78 4.05 -21.60
N ARG A 293 0.87 5.37 -21.78
CA ARG A 293 -0.21 6.33 -21.55
C ARG A 293 -1.39 6.23 -22.53
#